data_AF-A0A2G5T2A7-F1
#
_entry.id   AF-A0A2G5T2A7-F1
#
_cell.length_a   1.000
_cell.length_b   1.000
_cell.length_c   1.000
_cell.angle_alpha   90.00
_cell.angle_beta   90.00
_cell.angle_gamma   90.00
#
_symmetry.space_group_name_H-M   'P 1'
#
loop_
_entity.id
_entity.type
_entity.pdbx_description
1 polymer ?
#
loop_
_entity_poly.entity_id
_entity_poly.type
_entity_poly.pdbx_seq_one_letter_code
_entity_poly.pdbx_strand_id
1 'polypeptide(L)'
;MLKKTVVLLSVITAFVSCVEEDYTIDNYPNPKRGGFRECGLLSAGLVCDPYETLSQSERYRINNQLINFVSQTEKRDSTDFCTKKGTDAMFVIMNSATQGFADGLRRHWSNIDSQCGRFGILVLSLDDRRIYASFDERSPIKMTPLQAIIATEEPNIQTGSYTSAVTNILKEAAASMVPQNVPTTKAPQTTTKSSTIPFSVASILMVSMLRYFN
;
A
#
# COMPACT_ATOMS: atom_id res chain seq x y z
N MET A 1 -25.96 60.54 -46.81
CA MET A 1 -26.05 60.14 -45.39
C MET A 1 -26.12 58.62 -45.31
N LEU A 2 -25.00 57.96 -44.99
CA LEU A 2 -24.87 56.51 -45.04
C LEU A 2 -24.87 55.96 -43.59
N LYS A 3 -25.97 55.31 -43.17
CA LYS A 3 -26.06 54.66 -41.85
C LYS A 3 -25.28 53.34 -41.89
N LYS A 4 -24.16 53.28 -41.16
CA LYS A 4 -23.44 52.04 -40.88
C LYS A 4 -24.16 51.31 -39.74
N THR A 5 -24.93 50.28 -40.08
CA THR A 5 -25.47 49.34 -39.10
C THR A 5 -24.40 48.32 -38.76
N VAL A 6 -23.78 48.45 -37.59
CA VAL A 6 -22.84 47.47 -37.06
C VAL A 6 -23.66 46.33 -36.45
N VAL A 7 -23.69 45.18 -37.13
CA VAL A 7 -24.25 43.93 -36.60
C VAL A 7 -23.17 43.30 -35.73
N LEU A 8 -23.33 43.43 -34.41
CA LEU A 8 -22.47 42.81 -33.41
C LEU A 8 -22.87 41.33 -33.26
N LEU A 9 -22.16 40.44 -33.95
CA LEU A 9 -22.34 38.99 -33.84
C LEU A 9 -21.64 38.50 -32.56
N SER A 10 -22.40 38.34 -31.47
CA SER A 10 -21.88 37.78 -30.22
C SER A 10 -21.78 36.26 -30.36
N VAL A 11 -20.57 35.74 -30.53
CA VAL A 11 -20.26 34.30 -30.51
C VAL A 11 -20.10 33.88 -29.07
N ILE A 12 -21.14 33.27 -28.49
CA ILE A 12 -21.08 32.65 -27.16
C ILE A 12 -20.44 31.27 -27.33
N THR A 13 -19.15 31.17 -27.04
CA THR A 13 -18.44 29.88 -26.89
C THR A 13 -18.86 29.24 -25.57
N ALA A 14 -19.77 28.28 -25.63
CA ALA A 14 -20.10 27.41 -24.51
C ALA A 14 -18.91 26.47 -24.25
N PHE A 15 -18.13 26.75 -23.19
CA PHE A 15 -17.19 25.79 -22.64
C PHE A 15 -18.00 24.67 -21.99
N VAL A 16 -18.20 23.57 -22.72
CA VAL A 16 -18.72 22.33 -22.14
C VAL A 16 -17.57 21.71 -21.36
N SER A 17 -17.56 21.92 -20.04
CA SER A 17 -16.72 21.13 -19.15
C SER A 17 -17.26 19.70 -19.16
N CYS A 18 -16.62 18.81 -19.92
CA CYS A 18 -16.80 17.37 -19.74
C CYS A 18 -16.24 17.02 -18.36
N VAL A 19 -17.11 16.94 -17.36
CA VAL A 19 -16.76 16.29 -16.10
C VAL A 19 -16.78 14.79 -16.41
N GLU A 20 -15.60 14.19 -16.51
CA GLU A 20 -15.49 12.74 -16.52
C GLU A 20 -15.97 12.25 -15.16
N GLU A 21 -17.08 11.52 -15.15
CA GLU A 21 -17.63 10.95 -13.93
C GLU A 21 -16.67 9.88 -13.44
N ASP A 22 -16.01 10.16 -12.32
CA ASP A 22 -15.04 9.25 -11.74
C ASP A 22 -15.74 8.03 -11.09
N TYR A 23 -15.01 6.93 -10.93
CA TYR A 23 -15.58 5.73 -10.32
C TYR A 23 -15.87 5.94 -8.82
N THR A 24 -16.98 5.37 -8.37
CA THR A 24 -17.38 5.26 -6.98
C THR A 24 -17.24 3.80 -6.53
N ILE A 25 -17.35 3.55 -5.21
CA ILE A 25 -17.30 2.18 -4.67
C ILE A 25 -18.33 1.26 -5.35
N ASP A 26 -19.52 1.78 -5.68
CA ASP A 26 -20.64 0.99 -6.18
C ASP A 26 -20.57 0.69 -7.68
N ASN A 27 -19.82 1.49 -8.45
CA ASN A 27 -19.68 1.30 -9.91
C ASN A 27 -18.26 0.90 -10.34
N TYR A 28 -17.29 0.80 -9.42
CA TYR A 28 -15.92 0.43 -9.74
C TYR A 28 -15.86 -1.00 -10.33
N PRO A 29 -15.23 -1.21 -11.50
CA PRO A 29 -15.28 -2.49 -12.19
C PRO A 29 -14.54 -3.59 -11.41
N ASN A 30 -15.20 -4.74 -11.27
CA ASN A 30 -14.64 -5.89 -10.58
C ASN A 30 -14.09 -6.92 -11.59
N PRO A 31 -12.75 -7.07 -11.70
CA PRO A 31 -12.15 -7.95 -12.70
C PRO A 31 -12.36 -9.44 -12.43
N LYS A 32 -12.79 -9.85 -11.22
CA LYS A 32 -13.18 -11.25 -10.92
C LYS A 32 -14.65 -11.54 -11.20
N ARG A 33 -15.48 -10.51 -11.36
CA ARG A 33 -16.95 -10.63 -11.50
C ARG A 33 -17.46 -10.05 -12.83
N GLY A 34 -16.68 -10.21 -13.89
CA GLY A 34 -17.08 -9.85 -15.26
C GLY A 34 -16.54 -8.50 -15.74
N GLY A 35 -16.10 -7.62 -14.85
CA GLY A 35 -15.59 -6.28 -15.19
C GLY A 35 -14.14 -6.25 -15.69
N PHE A 36 -13.62 -7.36 -16.22
CA PHE A 36 -12.19 -7.47 -16.54
C PHE A 36 -11.78 -6.65 -17.76
N ARG A 37 -12.71 -6.40 -18.70
CA ARG A 37 -12.43 -5.61 -19.91
C ARG A 37 -12.28 -4.13 -19.58
N GLU A 38 -13.16 -3.62 -18.73
CA GLU A 38 -13.14 -2.27 -18.18
C GLU A 38 -11.87 -2.02 -17.38
N CYS A 39 -11.35 -3.05 -16.72
CA CYS A 39 -10.06 -3.05 -16.02
C CYS A 39 -8.82 -3.17 -16.94
N GLY A 40 -9.01 -3.20 -18.27
CA GLY A 40 -7.93 -3.32 -19.24
C GLY A 40 -7.27 -4.71 -19.33
N LEU A 41 -7.99 -5.78 -18.95
CA LEU A 41 -7.54 -7.17 -19.03
C LEU A 41 -8.27 -7.95 -20.15
N LEU A 42 -7.63 -9.02 -20.65
CA LEU A 42 -8.22 -9.94 -21.63
C LEU A 42 -9.11 -11.02 -20.99
N SER A 43 -8.95 -11.27 -19.69
CA SER A 43 -9.70 -12.25 -18.91
C SER A 43 -9.73 -11.84 -17.44
N ALA A 44 -10.52 -12.55 -16.63
CA ALA A 44 -10.59 -12.29 -15.20
C ALA A 44 -9.20 -12.29 -14.54
N GLY A 45 -9.01 -11.39 -13.56
CA GLY A 45 -7.73 -11.18 -12.90
C GLY A 45 -7.85 -10.46 -11.56
N LEU A 46 -6.71 -10.07 -11.01
CA LEU A 46 -6.56 -9.43 -9.70
C LEU A 46 -6.15 -7.96 -9.78
N VAL A 47 -5.97 -7.44 -10.99
CA VAL A 47 -5.64 -6.03 -11.26
C VAL A 47 -6.83 -5.34 -11.89
N CYS A 48 -7.12 -4.11 -11.46
CA CYS A 48 -8.06 -3.25 -12.17
C CYS A 48 -7.49 -1.87 -12.42
N ASP A 49 -7.27 -1.55 -13.69
CA ASP A 49 -6.74 -0.28 -14.17
C ASP A 49 -7.67 0.30 -15.25
N PRO A 50 -8.80 0.93 -14.84
CA PRO A 50 -9.78 1.44 -15.79
C PRO A 50 -9.36 2.74 -16.49
N TYR A 51 -8.27 3.36 -16.04
CA TYR A 51 -7.70 4.58 -16.62
C TYR A 51 -6.51 4.28 -17.55
N GLU A 52 -6.23 3.01 -17.78
CA GLU A 52 -5.12 2.53 -18.59
C GLU A 52 -3.74 3.11 -18.22
N THR A 53 -3.50 3.34 -16.92
CA THR A 53 -2.23 3.90 -16.42
C THR A 53 -1.06 2.95 -16.68
N LEU A 54 -1.29 1.64 -16.58
CA LEU A 54 -0.29 0.61 -16.80
C LEU A 54 -0.35 0.11 -18.24
N SER A 55 0.78 -0.26 -18.82
CA SER A 55 0.75 -1.08 -20.03
C SER A 55 0.09 -2.44 -19.75
N GLN A 56 -0.47 -3.08 -20.79
CA GLN A 56 -1.03 -4.43 -20.66
C GLN A 56 -0.03 -5.41 -20.03
N SER A 57 1.24 -5.35 -20.42
CA SER A 57 2.30 -6.19 -19.87
C SER A 57 2.49 -5.98 -18.36
N GLU A 58 2.44 -4.73 -17.90
CA GLU A 58 2.55 -4.41 -16.46
C GLU A 58 1.35 -4.92 -15.66
N ARG A 59 0.13 -4.76 -16.20
CA ARG A 59 -1.08 -5.34 -15.56
C ARG A 59 -0.92 -6.84 -15.35
N TYR A 60 -0.43 -7.58 -16.34
CA TYR A 60 -0.20 -9.02 -16.23
C TYR A 60 0.97 -9.39 -15.31
N ARG A 61 2.03 -8.58 -15.27
CA ARG A 61 3.14 -8.77 -14.32
C ARG A 61 2.65 -8.62 -12.89
N ILE A 62 1.92 -7.55 -12.58
CA ILE A 62 1.34 -7.32 -11.25
C ILE A 62 0.33 -8.40 -10.91
N ASN A 63 -0.52 -8.79 -11.85
CA ASN A 63 -1.47 -9.89 -11.67
C ASN A 63 -0.75 -11.19 -11.24
N ASN A 64 0.37 -11.53 -11.89
CA ASN A 64 1.16 -12.69 -11.50
C ASN A 64 1.80 -12.54 -10.12
N GLN A 65 2.21 -11.33 -9.72
CA GLN A 65 2.69 -11.10 -8.34
C GLN A 65 1.58 -11.30 -7.31
N LEU A 66 0.36 -10.84 -7.59
CA LEU A 66 -0.80 -11.05 -6.71
C LEU A 66 -1.16 -12.55 -6.60
N ILE A 67 -1.06 -13.32 -7.68
CA ILE A 67 -1.21 -14.78 -7.65
C ILE A 67 -0.11 -15.43 -6.79
N ASN A 68 1.15 -15.03 -7.00
CA ASN A 68 2.28 -15.56 -6.23
C ASN A 68 2.16 -15.23 -4.74
N PHE A 69 1.65 -14.04 -4.40
CA PHE A 69 1.41 -13.63 -3.03
C PHE A 69 0.46 -14.57 -2.28
N VAL A 70 -0.61 -15.04 -2.94
CA VAL A 70 -1.49 -16.07 -2.37
C VAL A 70 -0.67 -17.31 -1.99
N SER A 71 0.12 -17.81 -2.94
CA SER A 71 0.94 -19.02 -2.74
C SER A 71 1.99 -18.88 -1.62
N GLN A 72 2.57 -17.68 -1.45
CA GLN A 72 3.55 -17.39 -0.40
C GLN A 72 2.95 -17.29 1.00
N THR A 73 1.63 -17.06 1.08
CA THR A 73 0.92 -16.90 2.36
C THR A 73 0.12 -18.15 2.75
N GLU A 74 0.15 -19.19 1.91
CA GLU A 74 -0.34 -20.53 2.24
C GLU A 74 0.46 -21.14 3.40
N LYS A 75 -0.24 -21.86 4.27
CA LYS A 75 0.40 -22.82 5.20
C LYS A 75 -0.09 -24.21 4.86
N ARG A 76 0.63 -24.90 3.98
CA ARG A 76 0.21 -26.20 3.40
C ARG A 76 -0.03 -27.29 4.43
N ASP A 77 0.69 -27.24 5.55
CA ASP A 77 0.59 -28.21 6.65
C ASP A 77 -0.53 -27.87 7.65
N SER A 78 -1.28 -26.78 7.42
CA SER A 78 -2.41 -26.43 8.28
C SER A 78 -3.61 -27.34 8.03
N THR A 79 -4.28 -27.73 9.11
CA THR A 79 -5.56 -28.45 9.09
C THR A 79 -6.75 -27.52 8.83
N ASP A 80 -6.57 -26.21 9.00
CA ASP A 80 -7.58 -25.20 8.71
C ASP A 80 -7.57 -24.82 7.21
N PHE A 81 -8.72 -24.99 6.55
CA PHE A 81 -8.86 -24.73 5.12
C PHE A 81 -8.46 -23.29 4.75
N CYS A 82 -8.87 -22.32 5.56
CA CYS A 82 -8.61 -20.90 5.28
C CYS A 82 -7.14 -20.54 5.45
N THR A 83 -6.44 -21.19 6.36
CA THR A 83 -5.00 -21.05 6.54
C THR A 83 -4.20 -21.75 5.47
N LYS A 84 -4.71 -22.86 4.93
CA LYS A 84 -4.11 -23.56 3.79
C LYS A 84 -4.22 -22.79 2.48
N LYS A 85 -5.34 -22.09 2.23
CA LYS A 85 -5.61 -21.31 1.01
C LYS A 85 -4.66 -20.13 0.80
N GLY A 86 -4.19 -19.50 1.88
CA GLY A 86 -3.44 -18.25 1.81
C GLY A 86 -4.33 -17.01 1.82
N THR A 87 -3.75 -15.85 1.48
CA THR A 87 -4.41 -14.54 1.52
C THR A 87 -4.51 -13.96 0.10
N ASP A 88 -5.73 -13.67 -0.35
CA ASP A 88 -6.02 -12.98 -1.60
C ASP A 88 -5.73 -11.48 -1.50
N ALA A 89 -5.18 -10.92 -2.55
CA ALA A 89 -5.01 -9.48 -2.72
C ALA A 89 -5.42 -9.05 -4.13
N MET A 90 -5.90 -7.82 -4.27
CA MET A 90 -6.14 -7.17 -5.56
C MET A 90 -5.48 -5.80 -5.59
N PHE A 91 -5.08 -5.37 -6.79
CA PHE A 91 -4.51 -4.05 -7.04
C PHE A 91 -5.46 -3.25 -7.91
N VAL A 92 -5.88 -2.08 -7.46
CA VAL A 92 -6.81 -1.21 -8.18
C VAL A 92 -6.22 0.18 -8.31
N ILE A 93 -6.57 0.89 -9.38
CA ILE A 93 -6.07 2.23 -9.68
C ILE A 93 -7.26 3.18 -9.73
N MET A 94 -7.15 4.31 -9.04
CA MET A 94 -8.14 5.38 -8.97
C MET A 94 -7.46 6.71 -9.29
N ASN A 95 -8.16 7.62 -9.97
CA ASN A 95 -7.67 9.00 -10.11
C ASN A 95 -7.43 9.62 -8.73
N SER A 96 -8.49 9.65 -7.90
CA SER A 96 -8.42 10.11 -6.52
C SER A 96 -8.95 9.05 -5.57
N ALA A 97 -8.14 8.62 -4.61
CA ALA A 97 -8.60 7.68 -3.57
C ALA A 97 -8.21 8.12 -2.16
N THR A 98 -8.91 7.54 -1.20
CA THR A 98 -8.64 7.70 0.23
C THR A 98 -8.60 6.33 0.90
N GLN A 99 -8.14 6.27 2.14
CA GLN A 99 -8.25 5.05 2.96
C GLN A 99 -9.72 4.58 3.05
N GLY A 100 -10.67 5.51 3.15
CA GLY A 100 -12.10 5.20 3.19
C GLY A 100 -12.60 4.53 1.90
N PHE A 101 -12.06 4.93 0.74
CA PHE A 101 -12.35 4.26 -0.53
C PHE A 101 -11.81 2.81 -0.53
N ALA A 102 -10.55 2.60 -0.13
CA ALA A 102 -9.96 1.26 -0.05
C ALA A 102 -10.77 0.33 0.87
N ASP A 103 -11.14 0.83 2.05
CA ASP A 103 -11.95 0.09 3.01
C ASP A 103 -13.38 -0.17 2.51
N GLY A 104 -13.97 0.82 1.84
CA GLY A 104 -15.29 0.73 1.23
C GLY A 104 -15.34 -0.30 0.12
N LEU A 105 -14.39 -0.24 -0.82
CA LEU A 105 -14.31 -1.17 -1.95
C LEU A 105 -14.06 -2.60 -1.49
N ARG A 106 -13.17 -2.81 -0.50
CA ARG A 106 -12.93 -4.14 0.07
C ARG A 106 -14.21 -4.73 0.67
N ARG A 107 -14.99 -3.92 1.41
CA ARG A 107 -16.27 -4.37 1.98
C ARG A 107 -17.31 -4.65 0.89
N HIS A 108 -17.40 -3.78 -0.11
CA HIS A 108 -18.30 -3.95 -1.26
C HIS A 108 -17.99 -5.26 -2.02
N TRP A 109 -16.71 -5.61 -2.14
CA TRP A 109 -16.25 -6.87 -2.73
C TRP A 109 -16.00 -8.01 -1.74
N SER A 110 -16.57 -7.95 -0.54
CA SER A 110 -16.37 -8.95 0.53
C SER A 110 -16.79 -10.37 0.12
N ASN A 111 -17.70 -10.50 -0.85
CA ASN A 111 -18.12 -11.78 -1.41
C ASN A 111 -17.07 -12.46 -2.31
N ILE A 112 -15.90 -11.85 -2.57
CA ILE A 112 -14.77 -12.50 -3.26
C ILE A 112 -14.22 -13.65 -2.43
N ASP A 113 -14.21 -13.51 -1.11
CA ASP A 113 -13.75 -14.54 -0.17
C ASP A 113 -14.66 -14.64 1.05
N SER A 114 -15.94 -14.92 0.82
CA SER A 114 -16.92 -14.99 1.91
C SER A 114 -16.62 -16.10 2.92
N GLN A 115 -16.01 -17.20 2.47
CA GLN A 115 -15.71 -18.35 3.31
C GLN A 115 -14.59 -18.06 4.32
N CYS A 116 -13.48 -17.49 3.86
CA CYS A 116 -12.30 -17.30 4.71
C CYS A 116 -12.09 -15.86 5.16
N GLY A 117 -12.58 -14.88 4.38
CA GLY A 117 -12.33 -13.47 4.61
C GLY A 117 -10.87 -13.11 4.69
N ARG A 118 -10.02 -13.74 3.87
CA ARG A 118 -8.60 -13.42 3.78
C ARG A 118 -8.35 -12.70 2.48
N PHE A 119 -9.09 -11.62 2.28
CA PHE A 119 -9.05 -10.78 1.08
C PHE A 119 -8.64 -9.34 1.45
N GLY A 120 -7.78 -8.74 0.64
CA GLY A 120 -7.48 -7.32 0.71
C GLY A 120 -7.31 -6.65 -0.65
N ILE A 121 -7.25 -5.33 -0.60
CA ILE A 121 -7.09 -4.45 -1.75
C ILE A 121 -5.95 -3.47 -1.47
N LEU A 122 -5.11 -3.27 -2.47
CA LEU A 122 -4.18 -2.17 -2.60
C LEU A 122 -4.75 -1.20 -3.65
N VAL A 123 -4.96 0.06 -3.28
CA VAL A 123 -5.50 1.12 -4.14
C VAL A 123 -4.40 2.13 -4.43
N LEU A 124 -3.97 2.24 -5.68
CA LEU A 124 -3.15 3.36 -6.14
C LEU A 124 -4.05 4.56 -6.43
N SER A 125 -3.80 5.67 -5.74
CA SER A 125 -4.36 6.99 -6.03
C SER A 125 -3.39 7.73 -6.94
N LEU A 126 -3.83 8.11 -8.15
CA LEU A 126 -2.97 8.73 -9.16
C LEU A 126 -2.67 10.20 -8.84
N ASP A 127 -3.63 10.92 -8.26
CA ASP A 127 -3.54 12.35 -7.95
C ASP A 127 -2.42 12.64 -6.95
N ASP A 128 -2.36 11.87 -5.86
CA ASP A 128 -1.37 12.05 -4.80
C ASP A 128 -0.25 10.99 -4.79
N ARG A 129 -0.30 10.06 -5.77
CA ARG A 129 0.66 8.96 -5.94
C ARG A 129 0.90 8.21 -4.64
N ARG A 130 -0.20 7.75 -4.03
CA ARG A 130 -0.17 6.95 -2.80
C ARG A 130 -0.85 5.61 -3.00
N ILE A 131 -0.39 4.63 -2.23
CA ILE A 131 -1.07 3.34 -2.11
C ILE A 131 -1.79 3.28 -0.77
N TYR A 132 -3.11 3.12 -0.81
CA TYR A 132 -3.93 2.78 0.35
C TYR A 132 -4.14 1.28 0.39
N ALA A 133 -4.17 0.70 1.59
CA ALA A 133 -4.35 -0.73 1.75
C ALA A 133 -5.52 -1.02 2.68
N SER A 134 -6.33 -2.02 2.33
CA SER A 134 -7.38 -2.54 3.18
C SER A 134 -7.35 -4.05 3.16
N PHE A 135 -7.17 -4.68 4.32
CA PHE A 135 -7.28 -6.12 4.49
C PHE A 135 -8.34 -6.44 5.55
N ASP A 136 -9.04 -7.55 5.38
CA ASP A 136 -9.98 -8.03 6.39
C ASP A 136 -9.25 -8.39 7.69
N GLU A 137 -9.90 -8.24 8.83
CA GLU A 137 -9.30 -8.54 10.15
C GLU A 137 -8.95 -10.02 10.33
N ARG A 138 -9.60 -10.91 9.57
CA ARG A 138 -9.27 -12.35 9.53
C ARG A 138 -8.00 -12.65 8.73
N SER A 139 -7.50 -11.69 7.96
CA SER A 139 -6.20 -11.80 7.32
C SER A 139 -5.08 -11.83 8.37
N PRO A 140 -4.04 -12.67 8.20
CA PRO A 140 -2.87 -12.63 9.07
C PRO A 140 -2.05 -11.33 8.93
N ILE A 141 -2.35 -10.49 7.92
CA ILE A 141 -1.67 -9.21 7.70
C ILE A 141 -2.08 -8.21 8.77
N LYS A 142 -1.10 -7.60 9.42
CA LYS A 142 -1.32 -6.48 10.32
C LYS A 142 -1.16 -5.17 9.55
N MET A 143 -2.15 -4.28 9.67
CA MET A 143 -2.19 -3.03 8.91
C MET A 143 -1.04 -2.09 9.23
N THR A 144 -0.63 -1.96 10.50
CA THR A 144 0.48 -1.07 10.88
C THR A 144 1.83 -1.48 10.24
N PRO A 145 2.28 -2.75 10.33
CA PRO A 145 3.44 -3.20 9.56
C PRO A 145 3.29 -3.02 8.05
N LEU A 146 2.10 -3.30 7.49
CA LEU A 146 1.88 -3.13 6.05
C LEU A 146 2.01 -1.66 5.62
N GLN A 147 1.50 -0.72 6.39
CA GLN A 147 1.66 0.72 6.11
C GLN A 147 3.13 1.14 6.13
N ALA A 148 3.93 0.58 7.06
CA ALA A 148 5.37 0.82 7.09
C ALA A 148 6.07 0.27 5.83
N ILE A 149 5.69 -0.93 5.38
CA ILE A 149 6.17 -1.53 4.11
C ILE A 149 5.78 -0.68 2.90
N ILE A 150 4.56 -0.13 2.86
CA ILE A 150 4.15 0.74 1.76
C ILE A 150 4.97 2.04 1.76
N ALA A 151 5.28 2.58 2.94
CA ALA A 151 6.08 3.80 3.06
C ALA A 151 7.53 3.63 2.58
N THR A 152 8.14 2.43 2.70
CA THR A 152 9.49 2.18 2.15
C THR A 152 9.52 2.24 0.63
N GLU A 153 8.38 1.99 -0.03
CA GLU A 153 8.24 2.00 -1.49
C GLU A 153 7.74 3.33 -2.05
N GLU A 154 7.56 4.36 -1.22
CA GLU A 154 7.15 5.71 -1.64
C GLU A 154 7.99 6.27 -2.81
N PRO A 155 9.34 6.12 -2.86
CA PRO A 155 10.12 6.57 -4.02
C PRO A 155 9.70 5.91 -5.34
N ASN A 156 9.38 4.60 -5.32
CA ASN A 156 8.93 3.89 -6.50
C ASN A 156 7.51 4.30 -6.90
N ILE A 157 6.63 4.55 -5.93
CA ILE A 157 5.27 5.01 -6.19
C ILE A 157 5.30 6.43 -6.79
N GLN A 158 6.06 7.34 -6.19
CA GLN A 158 6.15 8.74 -6.64
C GLN A 158 6.76 8.86 -8.04
N THR A 159 7.74 8.02 -8.37
CA THR A 159 8.36 8.00 -9.72
C THR A 159 7.54 7.28 -10.78
N GLY A 160 6.39 6.68 -10.42
CA GLY A 160 5.56 5.92 -11.34
C GLY A 160 6.05 4.49 -11.60
N SER A 161 7.04 4.01 -10.83
CA SER A 161 7.56 2.64 -10.90
C SER A 161 6.63 1.65 -10.17
N TYR A 162 5.34 1.66 -10.50
CA TYR A 162 4.28 0.96 -9.77
C TYR A 162 4.48 -0.55 -9.74
N THR A 163 4.93 -1.16 -10.85
CA THR A 163 5.19 -2.59 -10.92
C THR A 163 6.24 -3.01 -9.88
N SER A 164 7.32 -2.25 -9.74
CA SER A 164 8.37 -2.51 -8.74
C SER A 164 7.84 -2.30 -7.32
N ALA A 165 7.14 -1.19 -7.07
CA ALA A 165 6.56 -0.88 -5.76
C ALA A 165 5.62 -2.00 -5.29
N VAL A 166 4.65 -2.38 -6.10
CA VAL A 166 3.67 -3.42 -5.75
C VAL A 166 4.35 -4.78 -5.57
N THR A 167 5.34 -5.12 -6.39
CA THR A 167 6.11 -6.36 -6.23
C THR A 167 6.81 -6.42 -4.87
N ASN A 168 7.48 -5.33 -4.47
CA ASN A 168 8.22 -5.27 -3.22
C ASN A 168 7.27 -5.28 -2.01
N ILE A 169 6.18 -4.51 -2.06
CA ILE A 169 5.14 -4.49 -1.01
C ILE A 169 4.61 -5.90 -0.77
N LEU A 170 4.22 -6.62 -1.83
CA LEU A 170 3.66 -7.97 -1.71
C LEU A 170 4.68 -8.95 -1.12
N LYS A 171 5.95 -8.87 -1.57
CA LYS A 171 7.03 -9.73 -1.07
C LYS A 171 7.31 -9.52 0.41
N GLU A 172 7.44 -8.27 0.85
CA GLU A 172 7.69 -7.96 2.26
C GLU A 172 6.47 -8.26 3.14
N ALA A 173 5.27 -7.97 2.65
CA ALA A 173 4.04 -8.33 3.34
C ALA A 173 3.94 -9.85 3.54
N ALA A 174 4.21 -10.66 2.51
CA ALA A 174 4.26 -12.11 2.63
C ALA A 174 5.30 -12.59 3.65
N ALA A 175 6.52 -12.03 3.59
CA ALA A 175 7.58 -12.37 4.54
C ALA A 175 7.22 -12.05 6.00
N SER A 176 6.42 -11.00 6.24
CA SER A 176 5.95 -10.64 7.58
C SER A 176 4.94 -11.62 8.19
N MET A 177 4.30 -12.46 7.36
CA MET A 177 3.28 -13.43 7.79
C MET A 177 3.84 -14.82 8.12
N VAL A 178 5.06 -15.10 7.66
CA VAL A 178 5.77 -16.33 8.01
C VAL A 178 6.40 -16.13 9.39
N PRO A 179 6.17 -17.04 10.36
CA PRO A 179 6.90 -17.02 11.61
C PRO A 179 8.41 -17.06 11.30
N GLN A 180 9.12 -16.00 11.63
CA GLN A 180 10.57 -16.00 11.58
C GLN A 180 11.03 -17.00 12.63
N ASN A 181 11.41 -18.21 12.22
CA ASN A 181 12.24 -19.09 13.05
C ASN A 181 13.62 -18.44 13.11
N VAL A 182 13.75 -17.39 13.93
CA VAL A 182 15.05 -16.83 14.26
C VAL A 182 15.71 -17.87 15.18
N PRO A 183 16.81 -18.54 14.78
CA PRO A 183 17.64 -19.20 15.75
C PRO A 183 18.12 -18.10 16.69
N THR A 184 17.82 -18.22 17.98
CA THR A 184 18.33 -17.32 19.01
C THR A 184 19.85 -17.33 18.93
N THR A 185 20.44 -16.40 18.17
CA THR A 185 21.86 -16.13 18.22
C THR A 185 22.14 -15.74 19.66
N LYS A 186 22.84 -16.63 20.37
CA LYS A 186 23.29 -16.40 21.75
C LYS A 186 23.89 -14.99 21.83
N ALA A 187 23.44 -14.23 22.81
CA ALA A 187 23.99 -12.93 23.14
C ALA A 187 25.53 -12.98 23.11
N PRO A 188 26.22 -12.00 22.50
CA PRO A 188 27.66 -11.89 22.63
C PRO A 188 28.00 -11.78 24.12
N GLN A 189 28.68 -12.79 24.67
CA GLN A 189 29.30 -12.67 25.97
C GLN A 189 30.35 -11.56 25.88
N THR A 190 30.03 -10.39 26.43
CA THR A 190 31.01 -9.35 26.68
C THR A 190 31.90 -9.83 27.82
N THR A 191 33.00 -10.50 27.48
CA THR A 191 34.11 -10.67 28.42
C THR A 191 34.78 -9.31 28.60
N THR A 192 34.31 -8.55 29.58
CA THR A 192 35.00 -7.36 30.07
C THR A 192 36.32 -7.81 30.70
N LYS A 193 37.42 -7.72 29.94
CA LYS A 193 38.76 -7.77 30.51
C LYS A 193 38.97 -6.50 31.32
N SER A 194 38.97 -6.66 32.64
CA SER A 194 39.44 -5.66 33.59
C SER A 194 40.91 -5.34 33.30
N SER A 195 41.19 -4.12 32.84
CA SER A 195 42.54 -3.57 32.77
C SER A 195 42.66 -2.51 33.86
N THR A 196 43.47 -2.81 34.86
CA THR A 196 43.79 -1.94 35.99
C THR A 196 44.66 -0.79 35.51
N ILE A 197 44.14 0.43 35.51
CA ILE A 197 44.93 1.66 35.33
C ILE A 197 45.23 2.21 36.74
N PRO A 198 46.50 2.47 37.11
CA PRO A 198 46.82 3.08 38.39
C PRO A 198 46.43 4.56 38.39
N PHE A 199 45.59 4.94 39.36
CA PHE A 199 45.28 6.34 39.68
C PHE A 199 46.52 7.02 40.28
N SER A 200 47.03 8.04 39.59
CA SER A 200 47.98 9.00 40.13
C SER A 200 47.24 10.02 41.00
N VAL A 201 47.72 10.18 42.22
CA VAL A 201 47.16 11.06 43.26
C VAL A 201 47.79 12.43 43.12
N ALA A 202 46.99 13.46 42.82
CA ALA A 202 47.36 14.84 43.09
C ALA A 202 46.09 15.71 43.27
N SER A 203 45.77 15.92 44.55
CA SER A 203 45.33 17.17 45.18
C SER A 203 44.60 18.24 44.36
N ILE A 204 43.45 18.72 44.86
CA ILE A 204 43.31 20.07 45.43
C ILE A 204 42.01 20.14 46.27
N LEU A 205 42.16 20.72 47.46
CA LEU A 205 41.20 21.02 48.51
C LEU A 205 40.36 22.28 48.23
N MET A 206 39.31 22.45 49.05
CA MET A 206 38.53 23.65 49.44
C MET A 206 37.08 23.63 48.93
N VAL A 207 36.11 23.12 49.71
CA VAL A 207 35.45 23.72 50.90
C VAL A 207 34.60 24.94 50.56
N SER A 208 33.29 24.66 50.46
CA SER A 208 32.14 25.31 51.12
C SER A 208 31.93 26.83 51.07
N MET A 209 30.63 27.20 51.07
CA MET A 209 29.95 28.51 51.22
C MET A 209 29.39 29.01 49.87
N LEU A 210 28.11 29.33 49.65
CA LEU A 210 26.99 29.68 50.52
C LEU A 210 25.67 29.15 49.91
N ARG A 211 24.76 28.72 50.79
CA ARG A 211 23.31 28.86 50.59
C ARG A 211 22.94 30.30 50.92
N TYR A 212 22.14 30.97 50.08
CA TYR A 212 21.00 31.83 50.44
C TYR A 212 20.51 32.56 49.17
N PHE A 213 19.31 32.22 48.69
CA PHE A 213 18.20 33.15 48.44
C PHE A 213 16.94 32.34 48.05
N ASN A 214 15.88 32.61 48.82
CA ASN A 214 14.55 31.97 48.92
C ASN A 214 14.46 30.64 49.64
#